data_AF-A0A5F8G9I3-F1
#
_entry.id   AF-A0A5F8G9I3-F1
#
_cell.length_a   1.000
_cell.length_b   1.000
_cell.length_c   1.000
_cell.angle_alpha   90.00
_cell.angle_beta   90.00
_cell.angle_gamma   90.00
#
_symmetry.space_group_name_H-M   'P 1'
#
loop_
_entity.id
_entity.type
_entity.pdbx_description
1 polymer ?
#
loop_
_entity_poly.entity_id
_entity_poly.type
_entity_poly.pdbx_seq_one_letter_code
_entity_poly.pdbx_strand_id
1 'polypeptide(L)'
;MVWNRTTHLWNDCEKIIHQRTNTVPFDLVPHEDGTGVAVRVLKPLDSADLGLETVYEKFHPTIQSFTDVIGHYISGERPKGIQETEEMLKVGATITGVGELVLDNNSIRLQPPKQGLQYYLSSQDFDTLLQRQESSVKLWKILTVIFGFATCATLFFILRRQYLHRRERQRMKQMQEEFRQHEARVLRAASAEERETLKNACVVCLSSTKSCVFLECGHVCSCSECYQALSEPKKCPICRQEIVRVVPLYNS
;
A
#
# COMPACT_ATOMS: atom_id res chain seq x y z
N MET A 1 -15.41 13.05 -28.65
CA MET A 1 -14.08 12.91 -28.05
C MET A 1 -13.80 14.11 -27.17
N VAL A 2 -13.27 13.89 -25.96
CA VAL A 2 -12.88 14.93 -25.00
C VAL A 2 -11.38 14.84 -24.78
N TRP A 3 -10.69 15.98 -24.82
CA TRP A 3 -9.26 16.06 -24.56
C TRP A 3 -8.98 15.91 -23.06
N ASN A 4 -8.20 14.88 -22.69
CA ASN A 4 -7.75 14.73 -21.33
C ASN A 4 -6.42 15.46 -21.11
N ARG A 5 -6.44 16.49 -20.27
CA ARG A 5 -5.26 17.31 -19.94
C ARG A 5 -4.17 16.57 -19.17
N THR A 6 -4.50 15.52 -18.41
CA THR A 6 -3.49 14.80 -17.61
C THR A 6 -2.76 13.73 -18.42
N THR A 7 -3.47 13.05 -19.32
CA THR A 7 -2.88 12.00 -20.17
C THR A 7 -2.45 12.50 -21.55
N HIS A 8 -2.82 13.73 -21.93
CA HIS A 8 -2.63 14.28 -23.28
C HIS A 8 -3.19 13.37 -24.39
N LEU A 9 -4.30 12.67 -24.09
CA LEU A 9 -4.98 11.78 -25.02
C LEU A 9 -6.42 12.23 -25.24
N TRP A 10 -6.92 11.95 -26.45
CA TRP A 10 -8.35 12.09 -26.76
C TRP A 10 -9.09 10.85 -26.25
N ASN A 11 -10.03 11.06 -25.34
CA ASN A 11 -10.90 10.00 -24.85
C ASN A 11 -12.22 10.04 -25.61
N ASP A 12 -12.74 8.85 -25.95
CA ASP A 12 -14.11 8.74 -26.42
C ASP A 12 -15.08 9.03 -25.26
N CYS A 13 -16.09 9.83 -25.60
CA CYS A 13 -17.10 10.31 -24.68
C CYS A 13 -18.41 10.29 -25.45
N GLU A 14 -19.41 9.67 -24.84
CA GLU A 14 -20.78 9.62 -25.31
C GLU A 14 -21.64 10.40 -24.33
N LYS A 15 -22.55 11.22 -24.86
CA LYS A 15 -23.46 12.04 -24.05
C LYS A 15 -24.85 11.93 -24.65
N ILE A 16 -25.82 11.59 -23.81
CA ILE A 16 -27.23 11.54 -24.19
C ILE A 16 -27.69 12.97 -24.48
N ILE A 17 -28.05 13.23 -25.74
CA ILE A 17 -28.53 14.55 -26.20
C ILE A 17 -30.05 14.64 -26.04
N HIS A 18 -30.74 13.54 -26.34
CA HIS A 18 -32.20 13.43 -26.23
C HIS A 18 -32.57 12.00 -25.87
N GLN A 19 -33.51 11.83 -24.94
CA GLN A 19 -34.04 10.54 -24.56
C GLN A 19 -35.56 10.66 -24.43
N ARG A 20 -36.28 9.77 -25.12
CA ARG A 20 -37.73 9.66 -25.03
C ARG A 20 -38.08 8.23 -24.68
N THR A 21 -38.81 8.05 -23.61
CA THR A 21 -39.24 6.73 -23.15
C THR A 21 -40.76 6.62 -23.24
N ASN A 22 -41.23 5.52 -23.81
CA ASN A 22 -42.64 5.16 -23.82
C ASN A 22 -42.80 3.80 -23.13
N THR A 23 -43.83 3.65 -22.32
CA THR A 23 -44.09 2.40 -21.60
C THR A 23 -45.57 2.11 -21.61
N VAL A 24 -45.89 0.84 -21.80
CA VAL A 24 -47.25 0.32 -21.73
C VAL A 24 -47.24 -0.91 -20.83
N PRO A 25 -48.29 -1.12 -20.03
CA PRO A 25 -48.47 -2.38 -19.32
C PRO A 25 -48.56 -3.54 -20.32
N PHE A 26 -47.95 -4.67 -19.97
CA PHE A 26 -48.02 -5.89 -20.77
C PHE A 26 -48.15 -7.11 -19.86
N ASP A 27 -48.59 -8.23 -20.45
CA ASP A 27 -48.81 -9.47 -19.74
C ASP A 27 -47.73 -10.48 -20.15
N LEU A 28 -47.04 -11.04 -19.15
CA LEU A 28 -46.13 -12.17 -19.32
C LEU A 28 -46.96 -13.45 -19.33
N VAL A 29 -46.78 -14.23 -20.40
CA VAL A 29 -47.49 -15.49 -20.60
C VAL A 29 -46.44 -16.62 -20.62
N PRO A 30 -46.72 -17.78 -20.01
CA PRO A 30 -45.85 -18.94 -20.09
C PRO A 30 -45.56 -19.31 -21.56
N HIS A 31 -44.31 -19.70 -21.85
CA HIS A 31 -43.91 -20.08 -23.20
C HIS A 31 -44.52 -21.43 -23.65
N GLU A 32 -44.91 -22.29 -22.70
CA GLU A 32 -45.59 -23.56 -22.96
C GLU A 32 -47.10 -23.43 -22.70
N ASP A 33 -47.92 -24.04 -23.56
CA ASP A 33 -49.39 -23.99 -23.62
C ASP A 33 -50.14 -24.61 -22.40
N GLY A 34 -49.55 -24.56 -21.20
CA GLY A 34 -49.99 -25.33 -20.04
C GLY A 34 -50.99 -24.66 -19.10
N THR A 35 -51.09 -23.33 -19.06
CA THR A 35 -51.98 -22.66 -18.10
C THR A 35 -52.29 -21.23 -18.55
N GLY A 36 -53.58 -20.84 -18.56
CA GLY A 36 -54.06 -19.48 -18.84
C GLY A 36 -53.70 -18.44 -17.76
N VAL A 37 -52.53 -18.59 -17.15
CA VAL A 37 -51.99 -17.72 -16.10
C VAL A 37 -51.18 -16.63 -16.78
N ALA A 38 -51.76 -15.43 -16.86
CA ALA A 38 -51.07 -14.24 -17.34
C ALA A 38 -50.62 -13.40 -16.14
N VAL A 39 -49.35 -12.99 -16.14
CA VAL A 39 -48.78 -12.11 -15.12
C VAL A 39 -48.65 -10.71 -15.69
N ARG A 40 -49.46 -9.79 -15.19
CA ARG A 40 -49.49 -8.39 -15.63
C ARG A 40 -48.35 -7.59 -15.00
N VAL A 41 -47.59 -6.92 -15.86
CA VAL A 41 -46.55 -5.96 -15.50
C VAL A 41 -47.09 -4.56 -15.74
N LEU A 42 -47.29 -3.78 -14.67
CA LEU A 42 -47.88 -2.44 -14.76
C LEU A 42 -46.86 -1.35 -15.10
N LYS A 43 -45.65 -1.40 -14.53
CA LYS A 43 -44.64 -0.34 -14.67
C LYS A 43 -43.26 -0.89 -15.06
N PRO A 44 -43.08 -1.40 -16.29
CA PRO A 44 -41.85 -2.07 -16.71
C PRO A 44 -40.54 -1.30 -16.44
N LEU A 45 -40.58 0.03 -16.51
CA LEU A 45 -39.42 0.90 -16.30
C LEU A 45 -38.94 0.98 -14.84
N ASP A 46 -39.78 0.60 -13.86
CA ASP A 46 -39.39 0.56 -12.45
C ASP A 46 -38.53 -0.69 -12.11
N SER A 47 -38.28 -1.55 -13.10
CA SER A 47 -37.49 -2.77 -12.93
C SER A 47 -35.98 -2.49 -12.99
N ALA A 48 -35.20 -3.31 -12.27
CA ALA A 48 -33.76 -3.07 -12.09
C ALA A 48 -32.89 -3.44 -13.30
N ASP A 49 -33.38 -4.27 -14.23
CA ASP A 49 -32.60 -4.75 -15.37
C ASP A 49 -33.55 -5.09 -16.51
N LEU A 50 -34.06 -4.07 -17.22
CA LEU A 50 -34.93 -4.26 -18.38
C LEU A 50 -34.06 -4.46 -19.63
N GLY A 51 -33.89 -5.72 -20.03
CA GLY A 51 -33.09 -6.09 -21.20
C GLY A 51 -33.81 -5.76 -22.51
N LEU A 52 -33.72 -4.50 -22.96
CA LEU A 52 -34.28 -4.04 -24.23
C LEU A 52 -33.35 -4.42 -25.40
N GLU A 53 -33.95 -4.79 -26.53
CA GLU A 53 -33.20 -5.05 -27.75
C GLU A 53 -33.10 -3.78 -28.59
N THR A 54 -31.94 -3.48 -29.15
CA THR A 54 -31.76 -2.41 -30.12
C THR A 54 -32.38 -2.80 -31.45
N VAL A 55 -33.45 -2.11 -31.85
CA VAL A 55 -34.20 -2.41 -33.09
C VAL A 55 -33.83 -1.45 -34.21
N TYR A 56 -33.32 -0.27 -33.85
CA TYR A 56 -32.81 0.70 -34.80
C TYR A 56 -31.52 1.32 -34.28
N GLU A 57 -30.55 1.47 -35.17
CA GLU A 57 -29.32 2.19 -34.89
C GLU A 57 -28.87 2.93 -36.15
N LYS A 58 -28.64 4.24 -36.01
CA LYS A 58 -28.12 5.06 -37.10
C LYS A 58 -27.18 6.14 -36.58
N PHE A 59 -25.99 6.18 -37.19
CA PHE A 59 -25.01 7.23 -36.91
C PHE A 59 -25.10 8.36 -37.93
N HIS A 60 -25.34 9.57 -37.44
CA HIS A 60 -25.37 10.81 -38.20
C HIS A 60 -24.04 11.57 -38.02
N PRO A 61 -23.11 11.48 -38.99
CA PRO A 61 -21.81 12.14 -38.87
C PRO A 61 -21.96 13.66 -38.93
N THR A 62 -21.16 14.38 -38.13
CA THR A 62 -21.09 15.84 -38.21
C THR A 62 -20.18 16.23 -39.38
N ILE A 63 -20.73 16.94 -40.37
CA ILE A 63 -19.94 17.50 -41.48
C ILE A 63 -19.12 18.67 -40.93
N GLN A 64 -17.79 18.54 -40.92
CA GLN A 64 -16.89 19.54 -40.34
C GLN A 64 -16.57 20.64 -41.37
N SER A 65 -16.92 21.89 -41.08
CA SER A 65 -16.39 23.05 -41.81
C SER A 65 -15.01 23.45 -41.26
N PHE A 66 -14.16 24.06 -42.08
CA PHE A 66 -12.80 24.48 -41.69
C PHE A 66 -12.78 25.40 -40.45
N THR A 67 -13.82 26.21 -40.25
CA THR A 67 -13.98 27.10 -39.08
C THR A 67 -14.30 26.34 -37.78
N ASP A 68 -15.02 25.23 -37.88
CA ASP A 68 -15.44 24.44 -36.70
C ASP A 68 -14.26 23.70 -36.09
N VAL A 69 -13.30 23.27 -36.92
CA VAL A 69 -12.09 22.58 -36.49
C VAL A 69 -11.29 23.44 -35.49
N ILE A 70 -11.15 24.74 -35.74
CA ILE A 70 -10.40 25.65 -34.86
C ILE A 70 -11.13 25.82 -33.51
N GLY A 71 -12.47 25.94 -33.53
CA GLY A 71 -13.28 26.03 -32.32
C GLY A 71 -13.19 24.79 -31.43
N HIS A 72 -13.13 23.59 -32.02
CA HIS A 72 -13.01 22.32 -31.28
C HIS A 72 -11.66 22.16 -30.57
N TYR A 73 -10.56 22.67 -31.14
CA TYR A 73 -9.26 22.68 -30.47
C TYR A 73 -9.21 23.61 -29.25
N ILE A 74 -9.95 24.73 -29.30
CA ILE A 74 -10.05 25.68 -28.19
C ILE A 74 -10.98 25.15 -27.09
N SER A 75 -12.11 24.55 -27.47
CA SER A 75 -13.09 23.97 -26.54
C SER A 75 -12.59 22.68 -25.86
N GLY A 76 -11.70 21.93 -26.51
CA GLY A 76 -11.24 20.62 -26.03
C GLY A 76 -12.25 19.49 -26.24
N GLU A 77 -13.35 19.76 -26.94
CA GLU A 77 -14.36 18.79 -27.32
C GLU A 77 -14.48 18.73 -28.85
N ARG A 78 -14.37 17.51 -29.38
CA ARG A 78 -14.55 17.22 -30.81
C ARG A 78 -15.73 16.25 -31.00
N PRO A 79 -16.90 16.73 -31.46
CA PRO A 79 -18.03 15.87 -31.78
C PRO A 79 -17.73 15.05 -33.04
N LYS A 80 -17.99 13.74 -32.96
CA LYS A 80 -17.85 12.82 -34.11
C LYS A 80 -19.13 12.77 -34.94
N GLY A 81 -20.28 12.89 -34.29
CA GLY A 81 -21.61 12.72 -34.86
C GLY A 81 -22.63 12.49 -33.75
N ILE A 82 -23.86 12.29 -34.16
CA ILE A 82 -24.98 11.93 -33.28
C ILE A 82 -25.35 10.49 -33.60
N GLN A 83 -25.42 9.65 -32.58
CA GLN A 83 -25.91 8.28 -32.70
C GLN A 83 -27.37 8.25 -32.24
N GLU A 84 -28.25 7.82 -33.12
CA GLU A 84 -29.66 7.60 -32.84
C GLU A 84 -29.89 6.10 -32.67
N THR A 85 -30.32 5.68 -31.49
CA THR A 85 -30.64 4.29 -31.16
C THR A 85 -32.07 4.20 -30.66
N GLU A 86 -32.82 3.21 -31.15
CA GLU A 86 -34.12 2.84 -30.60
C GLU A 86 -34.04 1.45 -30.02
N GLU A 87 -34.36 1.36 -28.74
CA GLU A 87 -34.44 0.11 -27.99
C GLU A 87 -35.89 -0.16 -27.60
N MET A 88 -36.33 -1.40 -27.77
CA MET A 88 -37.69 -1.79 -27.42
C MET A 88 -37.77 -3.26 -27.03
N LEU A 89 -38.83 -3.57 -26.29
CA LEU A 89 -39.19 -4.94 -25.99
C LEU A 89 -40.16 -5.45 -27.06
N LYS A 90 -39.73 -6.45 -27.83
CA LYS A 90 -40.55 -7.04 -28.89
C LYS A 90 -41.64 -7.96 -28.32
N VAL A 91 -42.79 -7.99 -28.99
CA VAL A 91 -43.85 -8.96 -28.69
C VAL A 91 -43.34 -10.37 -28.98
N GLY A 92 -43.50 -11.29 -28.02
CA GLY A 92 -42.99 -12.65 -28.11
C GLY A 92 -41.54 -12.82 -27.64
N ALA A 93 -40.89 -11.75 -27.17
CA ALA A 93 -39.59 -11.87 -26.52
C ALA A 93 -39.71 -12.63 -25.18
N THR A 94 -38.76 -13.52 -24.92
CA THR A 94 -38.67 -14.23 -23.64
C THR A 94 -38.04 -13.31 -22.60
N ILE A 95 -38.72 -13.14 -21.46
CA ILE A 95 -38.26 -12.32 -20.34
C ILE A 95 -38.49 -13.08 -19.05
N THR A 96 -37.51 -13.01 -18.16
CA THR A 96 -37.62 -13.50 -16.80
C THR A 96 -38.02 -12.38 -15.86
N GLY A 97 -39.23 -12.47 -15.31
CA GLY A 97 -39.71 -11.56 -14.26
C GLY A 97 -39.46 -12.15 -12.87
N VAL A 98 -38.73 -11.43 -12.01
CA VAL A 98 -38.47 -11.84 -10.62
C VAL A 98 -39.02 -10.78 -9.66
N GLY A 99 -39.97 -11.16 -8.83
CA GLY A 99 -40.62 -10.28 -7.87
C GLY A 99 -41.69 -11.00 -7.06
N GLU A 100 -42.49 -10.24 -6.34
CA GLU A 100 -43.66 -10.75 -5.62
C GLU A 100 -44.87 -10.77 -6.57
N LEU A 101 -45.59 -11.88 -6.57
CA LEU A 101 -46.82 -12.06 -7.34
C LEU A 101 -48.01 -11.82 -6.43
N VAL A 102 -48.86 -10.85 -6.79
CA VAL A 102 -50.09 -10.54 -6.06
C VAL A 102 -51.28 -10.73 -6.97
N LEU A 103 -52.25 -11.52 -6.51
CA LEU A 103 -53.54 -11.67 -7.19
C LEU A 103 -54.43 -10.47 -6.86
N ASP A 104 -54.76 -9.67 -7.88
CA ASP A 104 -55.70 -8.54 -7.75
C ASP A 104 -56.78 -8.62 -8.84
N ASN A 105 -58.05 -8.56 -8.43
CA ASN A 105 -59.22 -8.55 -9.33
C ASN A 105 -59.14 -9.61 -10.45
N ASN A 106 -58.80 -10.85 -10.09
CA ASN A 106 -58.67 -11.98 -11.01
C ASN A 106 -57.50 -11.87 -12.03
N SER A 107 -56.56 -10.96 -11.82
CA SER A 107 -55.31 -10.82 -12.57
C SER A 107 -54.11 -10.95 -11.64
N ILE A 108 -53.09 -11.72 -12.03
CA ILE A 108 -51.84 -11.81 -11.25
C ILE A 108 -50.95 -10.65 -11.68
N ARG A 109 -50.45 -9.87 -10.72
CA ARG A 109 -49.56 -8.74 -10.97
C ARG A 109 -48.19 -8.98 -10.38
N LEU A 110 -47.16 -8.55 -11.10
CA LEU A 110 -45.79 -8.52 -10.61
C LEU A 110 -45.52 -7.20 -9.89
N GLN A 111 -45.03 -7.28 -8.65
CA GLN A 111 -44.67 -6.12 -7.85
C GLN A 111 -43.33 -6.32 -7.12
N PRO A 112 -42.70 -5.24 -6.63
CA PRO A 112 -41.52 -5.37 -5.78
C PRO A 112 -41.85 -6.06 -4.45
N PRO A 113 -40.96 -6.93 -3.94
CA PRO A 113 -41.25 -7.77 -2.77
C PRO A 113 -41.28 -7.04 -1.42
N LYS A 114 -40.62 -5.88 -1.32
CA LYS A 114 -40.63 -5.03 -0.11
C LYS A 114 -40.50 -3.56 -0.51
N GLN A 115 -40.95 -2.66 0.36
CA GLN A 115 -40.76 -1.22 0.19
C GLN A 115 -39.26 -0.89 0.06
N GLY A 116 -38.90 -0.21 -1.03
CA GLY A 116 -37.51 0.15 -1.36
C GLY A 116 -36.73 -0.90 -2.15
N LEU A 117 -37.29 -2.08 -2.41
CA LEU A 117 -36.75 -3.02 -3.38
C LEU A 117 -37.41 -2.81 -4.74
N GLN A 118 -36.71 -3.16 -5.80
CA GLN A 118 -37.24 -3.22 -7.17
C GLN A 118 -37.45 -4.69 -7.55
N TYR A 119 -38.33 -4.92 -8.53
CA TYR A 119 -38.44 -6.23 -9.18
C TYR A 119 -37.55 -6.24 -10.43
N TYR A 120 -37.26 -7.42 -10.96
CA TYR A 120 -36.38 -7.60 -12.12
C TYR A 120 -37.18 -8.07 -13.33
N LEU A 121 -36.79 -7.58 -14.52
CA LEU A 121 -37.35 -7.98 -15.82
C LEU A 121 -36.23 -8.19 -16.84
N SER A 122 -35.44 -9.24 -16.66
CA SER A 122 -34.26 -9.43 -17.53
C SER A 122 -34.59 -10.29 -18.74
N SER A 123 -33.88 -10.03 -19.85
CA SER A 123 -33.87 -10.92 -21.02
C SER A 123 -33.08 -12.21 -20.78
N GLN A 124 -32.39 -12.32 -19.65
CA GLN A 124 -31.58 -13.48 -19.27
C GLN A 124 -32.36 -14.46 -18.37
N ASP A 125 -31.92 -15.72 -18.35
CA ASP A 125 -32.50 -16.77 -17.52
C ASP A 125 -32.25 -16.53 -16.02
N PHE A 126 -33.17 -16.99 -15.18
CA PHE A 126 -33.06 -16.87 -13.73
C PHE A 126 -31.72 -17.37 -13.17
N ASP A 127 -31.23 -18.51 -13.66
CA ASP A 127 -29.98 -19.11 -13.20
C ASP A 127 -28.78 -18.23 -13.51
N THR A 128 -28.77 -17.58 -14.68
CA THR A 128 -27.68 -16.68 -15.09
C THR A 128 -27.65 -15.40 -14.27
N LEU A 129 -28.83 -14.84 -13.94
CA LEU A 129 -28.96 -13.70 -13.03
C LEU A 129 -28.45 -14.04 -11.64
N LEU A 130 -28.83 -15.21 -11.13
CA LEU A 130 -28.42 -15.69 -9.82
C LEU A 130 -26.90 -15.92 -9.76
N GLN A 131 -26.33 -16.57 -10.77
CA GLN A 131 -24.89 -16.85 -10.86
C GLN A 131 -24.05 -15.57 -10.94
N ARG A 132 -24.53 -14.53 -11.65
CA ARG A 132 -23.86 -13.23 -11.74
C ARG A 132 -23.80 -12.51 -10.39
N GLN A 133 -24.89 -12.56 -9.62
CA GLN A 133 -24.93 -12.04 -8.25
C GLN A 133 -24.01 -12.85 -7.32
N GLU A 134 -24.07 -14.18 -7.38
CA GLU A 134 -23.29 -15.05 -6.50
C GLU A 134 -21.78 -14.95 -6.77
N SER A 135 -21.36 -14.88 -8.04
CA SER A 135 -19.95 -14.76 -8.43
C SER A 135 -19.33 -13.45 -7.95
N SER A 136 -20.08 -12.35 -7.98
CA SER A 136 -19.65 -11.07 -7.42
C SER A 136 -19.33 -11.22 -5.93
N VAL A 137 -20.23 -11.83 -5.15
CA VAL A 137 -20.02 -12.07 -3.71
C VAL A 137 -18.84 -13.02 -3.46
N LYS A 138 -18.66 -14.06 -4.28
CA LYS A 138 -17.52 -15.00 -4.18
C LYS A 138 -16.18 -14.27 -4.35
N LEU A 139 -16.06 -13.38 -5.33
CA LEU A 139 -14.86 -12.60 -5.56
C LEU A 139 -14.53 -11.72 -4.35
N TRP A 140 -15.51 -10.99 -3.82
CA TRP A 140 -15.32 -10.16 -2.62
C TRP A 140 -14.90 -10.99 -1.41
N LYS A 141 -15.52 -12.15 -1.19
CA LYS A 141 -15.11 -13.09 -0.13
C LYS A 141 -13.65 -13.52 -0.29
N ILE A 142 -13.24 -13.93 -1.48
CA ILE A 142 -11.85 -14.36 -1.76
C ILE A 142 -10.87 -13.21 -1.49
N LEU A 143 -11.16 -12.01 -1.96
CA LEU A 143 -10.32 -10.83 -1.71
C LEU A 143 -10.16 -10.57 -0.21
N THR A 144 -11.25 -10.60 0.56
CA THR A 144 -11.17 -10.38 2.02
C THR A 144 -10.30 -11.41 2.74
N VAL A 145 -10.32 -12.67 2.31
CA VAL A 145 -9.46 -13.73 2.88
C VAL A 145 -7.99 -13.49 2.53
N ILE A 146 -7.67 -13.11 1.29
CA ILE A 146 -6.30 -12.83 0.86
C ILE A 146 -5.71 -11.65 1.64
N PHE A 147 -6.45 -10.55 1.75
CA PHE A 147 -5.99 -9.39 2.54
C PHE A 147 -5.87 -9.71 4.03
N GLY A 148 -6.78 -10.52 4.58
CA GLY A 148 -6.68 -11.03 5.95
C GLY A 148 -5.41 -11.86 6.18
N PHE A 149 -5.07 -12.74 5.25
CA PHE A 149 -3.84 -13.52 5.34
C PHE A 149 -2.57 -12.65 5.21
N ALA A 150 -2.54 -11.72 4.26
CA ALA A 150 -1.40 -10.83 4.05
C ALA A 150 -1.14 -9.93 5.29
N THR A 151 -2.20 -9.42 5.91
CA THR A 151 -2.08 -8.61 7.14
C THR A 151 -1.57 -9.43 8.33
N CYS A 152 -2.07 -10.65 8.52
CA CYS A 152 -1.55 -11.56 9.55
C CYS A 152 -0.08 -11.93 9.31
N ALA A 153 0.30 -12.24 8.06
CA ALA A 153 1.67 -12.60 7.71
C ALA A 153 2.65 -11.44 7.91
N THR A 154 2.27 -10.22 7.51
CA THR A 154 3.09 -9.02 7.71
C THR A 154 3.25 -8.68 9.19
N LEU A 155 2.17 -8.76 9.98
CA LEU A 155 2.22 -8.56 11.43
C LEU A 155 3.10 -9.60 12.12
N PHE A 156 2.97 -10.88 11.75
CA PHE A 156 3.85 -11.95 12.25
C PHE A 156 5.31 -11.70 11.89
N PHE A 157 5.60 -11.27 10.66
CA PHE A 157 6.97 -10.93 10.24
C PHE A 157 7.55 -9.77 11.04
N ILE A 158 6.79 -8.68 11.25
CA ILE A 158 7.21 -7.53 12.06
C ILE A 158 7.46 -7.96 13.51
N LEU A 159 6.55 -8.71 14.13
CA LEU A 159 6.72 -9.20 15.50
C LEU A 159 7.94 -10.11 15.63
N ARG A 160 8.14 -11.04 14.69
CA ARG A 160 9.31 -11.92 14.66
C ARG A 160 10.60 -11.11 14.52
N ARG A 161 10.62 -10.12 13.62
CA ARG A 161 11.77 -9.23 13.42
C ARG A 161 12.07 -8.42 14.68
N GLN A 162 11.05 -7.87 15.34
CA GLN A 162 11.22 -7.15 16.61
C GLN A 162 11.69 -8.07 17.74
N TYR A 163 11.17 -9.30 17.83
CA TYR A 163 11.57 -10.27 18.84
C TYR A 163 13.05 -10.66 18.68
N LEU A 164 13.47 -10.99 17.45
CA LEU A 164 14.87 -11.33 17.17
C LEU A 164 15.79 -10.13 17.46
N HIS A 165 15.41 -8.92 17.04
CA HIS A 165 16.19 -7.71 17.33
C HIS A 165 16.30 -7.41 18.83
N ARG A 166 15.22 -7.61 19.59
CA ARG A 166 15.23 -7.50 21.05
C ARG A 166 16.15 -8.55 21.68
N ARG A 167 16.11 -9.79 21.20
CA ARG A 167 16.97 -10.89 21.67
C ARG A 167 18.45 -10.61 21.40
N GLU A 168 18.78 -10.11 20.22
CA GLU A 168 20.16 -9.70 19.89
C GLU A 168 20.64 -8.55 20.77
N ARG A 169 19.82 -7.51 20.95
CA ARG A 169 20.14 -6.41 21.86
C ARG A 169 20.35 -6.86 23.30
N GLN A 170 19.57 -7.82 23.79
CA GLN A 170 19.75 -8.38 25.14
C GLN A 170 21.07 -9.16 25.25
N ARG A 171 21.40 -9.98 24.26
CA ARG A 171 22.69 -10.70 24.21
C ARG A 171 23.88 -9.75 24.21
N MET A 172 23.83 -8.70 23.39
CA MET A 172 24.90 -7.69 23.36
C MET A 172 25.06 -6.99 24.72
N LYS A 173 23.96 -6.66 25.40
CA LYS A 173 24.01 -6.09 26.75
C LYS A 173 24.58 -7.05 27.78
N GLN A 174 24.22 -8.33 27.73
CA GLN A 174 24.77 -9.36 28.62
C GLN A 174 26.28 -9.50 28.43
N MET A 175 26.75 -9.64 27.17
CA MET A 175 28.18 -9.74 26.88
C MET A 175 28.96 -8.50 27.35
N GLN A 176 28.39 -7.31 27.17
CA GLN A 176 29.05 -6.07 27.60
C GLN A 176 29.12 -5.95 29.13
N GLU A 177 28.08 -6.41 29.83
CA GLU A 177 28.07 -6.44 31.30
C GLU A 177 29.05 -7.49 31.84
N GLU A 178 29.11 -8.68 31.24
CA GLU A 178 30.10 -9.70 31.56
C GLU A 178 31.54 -9.19 31.38
N PHE A 179 31.81 -8.48 30.26
CA PHE A 179 33.11 -7.86 30.03
C PHE A 179 33.46 -6.81 31.08
N ARG A 180 32.51 -5.92 31.41
CA ARG A 180 32.69 -4.90 32.47
C ARG A 180 32.94 -5.53 33.83
N GLN A 181 32.23 -6.60 34.17
CA GLN A 181 32.44 -7.32 35.43
C GLN A 181 33.81 -8.00 35.46
N HIS A 182 34.25 -8.58 34.34
CA HIS A 182 35.59 -9.15 34.23
C HIS A 182 36.67 -8.09 34.44
N GLU A 183 36.56 -6.94 33.78
CA GLU A 183 37.48 -5.81 33.96
C GLU A 183 37.49 -5.31 35.41
N ALA A 184 36.32 -5.13 36.03
CA ALA A 184 36.22 -4.70 37.42
C ALA A 184 36.81 -5.73 38.41
N ARG A 185 36.66 -7.04 38.15
CA ARG A 185 37.28 -8.11 38.95
C ARG A 185 38.80 -8.08 38.83
N VAL A 186 39.34 -7.97 37.62
CA VAL A 186 40.79 -7.85 37.38
C VAL A 186 41.34 -6.61 38.10
N LEU A 187 40.68 -5.46 37.95
CA LEU A 187 41.07 -4.25 38.65
C LEU A 187 41.05 -4.46 40.17
N ARG A 188 39.98 -5.02 40.75
CA ARG A 188 39.87 -5.28 42.21
C ARG A 188 40.88 -6.29 42.74
N ALA A 189 41.22 -7.31 41.96
CA ALA A 189 42.21 -8.31 42.32
C ALA A 189 43.65 -7.77 42.23
N ALA A 190 43.89 -6.78 41.35
CA ALA A 190 45.15 -6.06 41.33
C ALA A 190 45.35 -5.33 42.67
N SER A 191 46.50 -5.58 43.31
CA SER A 191 46.82 -4.96 44.59
C SER A 191 46.97 -3.44 44.44
N ALA A 192 46.83 -2.70 45.54
CA ALA A 192 47.08 -1.25 45.51
C ALA A 192 48.51 -0.94 45.03
N GLU A 193 49.46 -1.82 45.35
CA GLU A 193 50.87 -1.75 44.92
C GLU A 193 51.04 -2.03 43.41
N GLU A 194 50.31 -2.99 42.84
CA GLU A 194 50.33 -3.28 41.39
C GLU A 194 49.75 -2.13 40.55
N ARG A 195 48.70 -1.48 41.06
CA ARG A 195 48.11 -0.30 40.41
C ARG A 195 49.05 0.90 40.42
N GLU A 196 49.75 1.13 41.53
CA GLU A 196 50.74 2.20 41.62
C GLU A 196 52.01 1.89 40.82
N THR A 197 52.46 0.64 40.76
CA THR A 197 53.59 0.25 39.89
C THR A 197 53.25 0.42 38.41
N LEU A 198 52.05 0.02 37.95
CA LEU A 198 51.59 0.28 36.57
C LEU A 198 51.48 1.79 36.26
N LYS A 199 50.95 2.60 37.19
CA LYS A 199 50.91 4.06 37.04
C LYS A 199 52.29 4.70 37.04
N ASN A 200 53.28 4.10 37.69
CA ASN A 200 54.65 4.61 37.76
C ASN A 200 55.58 3.95 36.72
N ALA A 201 55.13 2.97 35.95
CA ALA A 201 55.89 2.33 34.89
C ALA A 201 56.08 3.25 33.67
N CYS A 202 57.22 3.17 33.02
CA CYS A 202 57.55 3.83 31.76
C CYS A 202 56.52 3.44 30.69
N VAL A 203 55.94 4.42 29.99
CA VAL A 203 54.91 4.16 28.97
C VAL A 203 55.46 3.49 27.70
N VAL A 204 56.79 3.42 27.57
CA VAL A 204 57.46 2.85 26.40
C VAL A 204 57.79 1.37 26.63
N CYS A 205 58.48 1.02 27.71
CA CYS A 205 58.85 -0.38 27.99
C CYS A 205 57.88 -1.11 28.92
N LEU A 206 57.04 -0.40 29.69
CA LEU A 206 56.16 -0.94 30.73
C LEU A 206 56.86 -1.74 31.85
N SER A 207 58.20 -1.76 31.87
CA SER A 207 59.01 -2.53 32.83
C SER A 207 59.67 -1.63 33.89
N SER A 208 60.41 -0.61 33.45
CA SER A 208 61.15 0.28 34.36
C SER A 208 60.26 1.43 34.84
N THR A 209 60.53 1.99 36.02
CA THR A 209 59.78 3.16 36.51
C THR A 209 60.12 4.42 35.71
N LYS A 210 59.17 5.36 35.66
CA LYS A 210 59.36 6.69 35.06
C LYS A 210 60.47 7.41 35.82
N SER A 211 61.49 7.86 35.11
CA SER A 211 62.66 8.53 35.70
C SER A 211 63.08 9.77 34.92
N CYS A 212 62.28 10.23 33.97
CA CYS A 212 62.58 11.40 33.14
C CYS A 212 61.38 12.35 33.07
N VAL A 213 61.62 13.65 33.29
CA VAL A 213 60.70 14.74 32.96
C VAL A 213 61.17 15.39 31.67
N PHE A 214 60.26 15.51 30.70
CA PHE A 214 60.52 16.26 29.47
C PHE A 214 60.13 17.72 29.66
N LEU A 215 61.10 18.63 29.62
CA LEU A 215 60.86 20.06 29.76
C LEU A 215 60.22 20.64 28.49
N GLU A 216 59.58 21.80 28.64
CA GLU A 216 58.62 22.44 27.72
C GLU A 216 57.23 21.78 27.62
N CYS A 217 57.10 20.47 27.88
CA CYS A 217 55.79 19.78 27.93
C CYS A 217 55.39 19.21 29.31
N GLY A 218 56.36 19.03 30.22
CA GLY A 218 56.13 18.58 31.61
C GLY A 218 55.75 17.11 31.80
N HIS A 219 55.62 16.31 30.74
CA HIS A 219 55.19 14.92 30.86
C HIS A 219 56.29 14.02 31.47
N VAL A 220 55.92 13.35 32.57
CA VAL A 220 56.72 12.30 33.22
C VAL A 220 56.22 10.95 32.70
N CYS A 221 56.87 10.42 31.66
CA CYS A 221 56.34 9.24 30.95
C CYS A 221 57.38 8.18 30.59
N SER A 222 58.67 8.49 30.60
CA SER A 222 59.73 7.55 30.17
C SER A 222 60.72 7.24 31.29
N CYS A 223 61.35 6.06 31.22
CA CYS A 223 62.62 5.79 31.87
C CYS A 223 63.79 6.36 31.02
N SER A 224 64.97 6.44 31.62
CA SER A 224 66.21 6.93 30.99
C SER A 224 66.60 6.12 29.74
N GLU A 225 66.54 4.79 29.82
CA GLU A 225 66.88 3.89 28.70
C GLU A 225 65.95 4.12 27.50
N CYS A 226 64.63 4.17 27.74
CA CYS A 226 63.67 4.41 26.67
C CYS A 226 63.82 5.81 26.07
N TYR A 227 64.16 6.84 26.85
CA TYR A 227 64.43 8.18 26.34
C TYR A 227 65.68 8.22 25.44
N GLN A 228 66.72 7.47 25.80
CA GLN A 228 67.93 7.36 24.98
C GLN A 228 67.65 6.63 23.66
N ALA A 229 66.78 5.62 23.69
CA ALA A 229 66.36 4.86 22.51
C ALA A 229 65.35 5.58 21.61
N LEU A 230 64.84 6.77 21.98
CA LEU A 230 63.96 7.56 21.11
C LEU A 230 64.72 8.03 19.86
N SER A 231 64.10 7.85 18.70
CA SER A 231 64.61 8.32 17.41
C SER A 231 64.70 9.85 17.35
N GLU A 232 65.75 10.39 16.71
CA GLU A 232 65.90 11.82 16.48
C GLU A 232 65.01 12.31 15.33
N PRO A 233 64.34 13.49 15.46
CA PRO A 233 64.26 14.34 16.65
C PRO A 233 63.37 13.72 17.74
N LYS A 234 63.81 13.82 19.01
CA LYS A 234 63.13 13.17 20.14
C LYS A 234 61.79 13.85 20.44
N LYS A 235 60.71 13.07 20.50
CA LYS A 235 59.34 13.55 20.77
C LYS A 235 58.73 12.89 22.00
N CYS A 236 57.97 13.66 22.77
CA CYS A 236 57.23 13.14 23.91
C CYS A 236 56.21 12.07 23.45
N PRO A 237 56.20 10.85 24.02
CA PRO A 237 55.22 9.81 23.68
C PRO A 237 53.76 10.19 23.95
N ILE A 238 53.52 11.16 24.85
CA ILE A 238 52.17 11.58 25.25
C ILE A 238 51.64 12.69 24.34
N CYS A 239 52.35 13.83 24.25
CA CYS A 239 51.87 15.01 23.52
C CYS A 239 52.56 15.24 22.17
N ARG A 240 53.55 14.43 21.81
CA ARG A 240 54.33 14.52 20.55
C ARG A 240 55.13 15.81 20.35
N GLN A 241 55.23 16.66 21.37
CA GLN A 241 56.10 17.85 21.37
C GLN A 241 57.57 17.42 21.36
N GLU A 242 58.41 18.18 20.66
CA GLU A 242 59.85 17.96 20.61
C GLU A 242 60.48 18.16 22.01
N ILE A 243 61.35 17.23 22.39
CA ILE A 243 62.02 17.24 23.69
C ILE A 243 63.33 18.01 23.56
N VAL A 244 63.32 19.27 24.00
CA VAL A 244 64.50 20.13 23.98
C VAL A 244 65.44 19.81 25.16
N ARG A 245 64.86 19.50 26.32
CA ARG A 245 65.59 19.20 27.55
C ARG A 245 64.92 18.10 28.35
N VAL A 246 65.72 17.26 28.99
CA VAL A 246 65.26 16.21 29.92
C VAL A 246 65.89 16.43 31.28
N VAL A 247 65.13 16.19 32.35
CA VAL A 247 65.62 16.19 33.72
C VAL A 247 65.35 14.80 34.33
N PRO A 248 66.37 14.11 34.87
CA PRO A 248 66.16 12.86 35.58
C PRO A 248 65.40 13.12 36.90
N LEU A 249 64.38 12.32 37.17
CA LEU A 249 63.70 12.27 38.46
C LEU A 249 64.38 11.23 39.33
N TYR A 250 64.71 11.65 40.56
CA TYR A 250 65.13 10.75 41.62
C TYR A 250 63.92 10.54 42.53
N ASN A 251 63.28 9.38 42.43
CA ASN A 251 62.29 8.96 43.43
C ASN A 251 63.05 8.54 44.70
N SER A 252 62.67 9.14 45.84
CA SER A 252 63.12 8.75 47.18
C SER A 252 62.32 7.55 47.68
#